data_AF-A0A8J7T1S0-F1
#
_entry.id   AF-A0A8J7T1S0-F1
#
_cell.length_a   1.000
_cell.length_b   1.000
_cell.length_c   1.000
_cell.angle_alpha   90.00
_cell.angle_beta   90.00
_cell.angle_gamma   90.00
#
_symmetry.space_group_name_H-M   'P 1'
#
loop_
_entity.id
_entity.type
_entity.pdbx_description
1 polymer ?
#
loop_
_entity_poly.entity_id
_entity_poly.type
_entity_poly.pdbx_seq_one_letter_code
_entity_poly.pdbx_strand_id
1 'polypeptide(L)'
;QNDYMLFCSNFNGTWDQYIDAFSDGIPNGLNLFWYTATKYPQSIPVTEFKTYITYNQIPTDYYYNATPGAAQRDVKAALRVYRAIEALADAHGRQTPEDFAATFRARLLEVQNCLGDPGFGPVASLDTERADLNRRREVRQLAELHGRERRSEE
;
A
#
# COMPACT_ATOMS: atom_id res chain seq x y z
N GLN A 1 -27.67 -20.47 3.05
CA GLN A 1 -26.92 -19.97 1.88
C GLN A 1 -26.32 -18.64 2.31
N ASN A 2 -25.02 -18.43 2.10
CA ASN A 2 -24.34 -17.19 2.45
C ASN A 2 -24.10 -16.36 1.19
N ASP A 3 -24.20 -15.04 1.30
CA ASP A 3 -23.71 -14.12 0.29
C ASP A 3 -22.17 -14.04 0.36
N TYR A 4 -21.54 -13.79 -0.79
CA TYR A 4 -20.09 -13.67 -0.89
C TYR A 4 -19.68 -12.20 -1.02
N MET A 5 -18.70 -11.79 -0.22
CA MET A 5 -18.02 -10.52 -0.38
C MET A 5 -16.63 -10.78 -0.96
N LEU A 6 -16.31 -10.12 -2.07
CA LEU A 6 -14.98 -10.14 -2.67
C LEU A 6 -14.25 -8.85 -2.30
N PHE A 7 -13.14 -8.99 -1.59
CA PHE A 7 -12.25 -7.89 -1.25
C PHE A 7 -10.99 -7.99 -2.13
N CYS A 8 -10.72 -6.92 -2.88
CA CYS A 8 -9.53 -6.79 -3.70
C CYS A 8 -8.67 -5.64 -3.17
N SER A 9 -7.38 -5.89 -2.97
CA SER A 9 -6.42 -4.88 -2.58
C SER A 9 -5.19 -4.94 -3.46
N ASN A 10 -4.76 -3.76 -3.93
CA ASN A 10 -3.53 -3.56 -4.67
C ASN A 10 -2.61 -2.70 -3.81
N PHE A 11 -1.65 -3.35 -3.13
CA PHE A 11 -0.73 -2.68 -2.21
C PHE A 11 0.70 -2.76 -2.72
N ASN A 12 1.42 -1.64 -2.60
CA ASN A 12 2.81 -1.54 -3.00
C ASN A 12 3.72 -1.76 -1.77
N GLY A 13 3.83 -3.02 -1.33
CA GLY A 13 4.60 -3.46 -0.17
C GLY A 13 4.45 -4.95 0.07
N THR A 14 5.04 -5.49 1.14
CA THR A 14 4.88 -6.91 1.46
C THR A 14 3.47 -7.22 1.99
N TRP A 15 3.04 -8.48 1.88
CA TRP A 15 1.76 -8.93 2.44
C TRP A 15 1.64 -8.67 3.94
N ASP A 16 2.73 -8.90 4.68
CA ASP A 16 2.77 -8.63 6.12
C ASP A 16 2.62 -7.15 6.43
N GLN A 17 3.39 -6.28 5.76
CA GLN A 17 3.28 -4.83 5.92
C GLN A 17 1.88 -4.31 5.67
N TYR A 18 1.23 -4.84 4.63
CA TYR A 18 -0.13 -4.50 4.31
C TYR A 18 -1.05 -4.82 5.50
N ILE A 19 -1.13 -6.09 5.90
CA ILE A 19 -2.09 -6.52 6.94
C ILE A 19 -1.78 -5.92 8.30
N ASP A 20 -0.50 -5.80 8.67
CA ASP A 20 -0.08 -5.19 9.93
C ASP A 20 -0.50 -3.71 9.99
N ALA A 21 -0.30 -2.94 8.91
CA ALA A 21 -0.70 -1.54 8.87
C ALA A 21 -2.22 -1.34 9.05
N PHE A 22 -3.05 -2.25 8.51
CA PHE A 22 -4.49 -2.20 8.69
C PHE A 22 -4.93 -2.59 10.10
N SER A 23 -4.35 -3.68 10.62
CA SER A 23 -4.62 -4.18 11.97
C SER A 23 -4.26 -3.14 13.04
N ASP A 24 -3.11 -2.48 12.90
CA ASP A 24 -2.62 -1.49 13.87
C ASP A 24 -3.27 -0.12 13.68
N GLY A 25 -3.46 0.31 12.42
CA GLY A 25 -3.91 1.66 12.10
C GLY A 25 -5.42 1.87 12.21
N ILE A 26 -6.23 0.88 11.79
CA ILE A 26 -7.70 1.02 11.70
C ILE A 26 -8.48 -0.26 12.10
N PRO A 27 -8.21 -0.89 13.25
CA PRO A 27 -8.82 -2.17 13.63
C PRO A 27 -10.35 -2.13 13.66
N ASN A 28 -10.94 -1.05 14.20
CA ASN A 28 -12.39 -0.88 14.24
C ASN A 28 -13.02 -0.80 12.83
N GLY A 29 -12.30 -0.23 11.87
CA GLY A 29 -12.74 -0.17 10.48
C GLY A 29 -12.79 -1.54 9.83
N LEU A 30 -11.78 -2.37 10.07
CA LEU A 30 -11.76 -3.76 9.58
C LEU A 30 -12.87 -4.59 10.21
N ASN A 31 -13.08 -4.44 11.52
CA ASN A 31 -14.17 -5.14 12.21
C ASN A 31 -15.52 -4.75 11.63
N LEU A 32 -15.77 -3.47 11.36
CA LEU A 32 -16.99 -3.03 10.70
C LEU A 32 -17.16 -3.61 9.29
N PHE A 33 -16.06 -3.84 8.57
CA PHE A 33 -16.10 -4.39 7.21
C PHE A 33 -16.42 -5.88 7.18
N TRP A 34 -15.94 -6.64 8.18
CA TRP A 34 -16.00 -8.10 8.19
C TRP A 34 -16.83 -8.70 9.33
N TYR A 35 -17.52 -7.92 10.18
CA TYR A 35 -18.26 -8.49 11.33
C TYR A 35 -19.36 -9.49 10.92
N THR A 36 -19.90 -9.39 9.70
CA THR A 36 -20.88 -10.34 9.16
C THR A 36 -20.25 -11.55 8.49
N ALA A 37 -18.93 -11.54 8.27
CA ALA A 37 -18.22 -12.62 7.62
C ALA A 37 -18.12 -13.83 8.56
N THR A 38 -18.41 -15.00 8.00
CA THR A 38 -18.45 -16.25 8.75
C THR A 38 -17.08 -16.56 9.37
N LYS A 39 -17.04 -16.74 10.70
CA LYS A 39 -15.82 -17.05 11.47
C LYS A 39 -14.73 -15.98 11.42
N TYR A 40 -15.07 -14.74 11.12
CA TYR A 40 -14.12 -13.64 11.20
C TYR A 40 -13.57 -13.51 12.64
N PRO A 41 -12.23 -13.58 12.84
CA PRO A 41 -11.63 -13.65 14.18
C PRO A 41 -11.43 -12.28 14.85
N GLN A 42 -12.00 -11.20 14.29
CA GLN A 42 -11.62 -9.80 14.55
C GLN A 42 -10.24 -9.46 13.96
N SER A 43 -9.95 -8.16 13.84
CA SER A 43 -8.68 -7.66 13.30
C SER A 43 -7.50 -7.83 14.24
N ILE A 44 -7.77 -7.95 15.56
CA ILE A 44 -6.79 -8.11 16.62
C ILE A 44 -7.22 -9.33 17.46
N PRO A 45 -6.33 -10.30 17.74
CA PRO A 45 -4.89 -10.31 17.43
C PRO A 45 -4.57 -10.57 15.95
N VAL A 46 -3.54 -9.90 15.42
CA VAL A 46 -3.19 -9.91 13.99
C VAL A 46 -2.87 -11.29 13.44
N THR A 47 -2.33 -12.20 14.25
CA THR A 47 -1.99 -13.57 13.83
C THR A 47 -3.22 -14.34 13.35
N GLU A 48 -4.28 -14.39 14.16
CA GLU A 48 -5.52 -15.08 13.79
C GLU A 48 -6.18 -14.45 12.57
N PHE A 49 -6.12 -13.12 12.49
CA PHE A 49 -6.62 -12.38 11.35
C PHE A 49 -5.85 -12.69 10.06
N LYS A 50 -4.52 -12.73 10.10
CA LYS A 50 -3.64 -13.17 9.00
C LYS A 50 -3.99 -14.59 8.57
N THR A 51 -4.13 -15.53 9.51
CA THR A 51 -4.53 -16.92 9.21
C THR A 51 -5.88 -16.99 8.50
N TYR A 52 -6.87 -16.21 8.97
CA TYR A 52 -8.18 -16.13 8.34
C TYR A 52 -8.10 -15.58 6.91
N ILE A 53 -7.34 -14.51 6.66
CA ILE A 53 -7.17 -13.95 5.31
C ILE A 53 -6.50 -14.97 4.39
N THR A 54 -5.38 -15.57 4.82
CA THR A 54 -4.65 -16.57 4.01
C THR A 54 -5.55 -17.74 3.62
N TYR A 55 -6.38 -18.23 4.55
CA TYR A 55 -7.32 -19.32 4.27
C TYR A 55 -8.35 -18.97 3.18
N ASN A 56 -8.81 -17.72 3.15
CA ASN A 56 -9.82 -17.25 2.20
C ASN A 56 -9.22 -16.58 0.96
N GLN A 57 -7.90 -16.51 0.83
CA GLN A 57 -7.22 -15.77 -0.23
C GLN A 57 -7.25 -16.55 -1.54
N ILE A 58 -7.61 -15.87 -2.63
CA ILE A 58 -7.42 -16.36 -3.99
C ILE A 58 -6.11 -15.75 -4.51
N PRO A 59 -5.06 -16.53 -4.76
CA PRO A 59 -3.81 -15.99 -5.28
C PRO A 59 -4.02 -15.42 -6.68
N THR A 60 -3.37 -14.29 -6.97
CA THR A 60 -3.37 -13.66 -8.29
C THR A 60 -1.93 -13.57 -8.76
N ASP A 61 -1.62 -14.23 -9.88
CA ASP A 61 -0.25 -14.34 -10.39
C ASP A 61 0.20 -13.11 -11.19
N TYR A 62 -0.75 -12.34 -11.70
CA TYR A 62 -0.47 -11.21 -12.59
C TYR A 62 -1.24 -9.97 -12.16
N TYR A 63 -0.49 -8.87 -12.02
CA TYR A 63 -1.04 -7.54 -11.82
C TYR A 63 -0.35 -6.58 -12.79
N TYR A 64 -1.14 -5.71 -13.42
CA TYR A 64 -0.63 -4.66 -14.29
C TYR A 64 -0.58 -3.34 -13.54
N ASN A 65 0.62 -2.74 -13.47
CA ASN A 65 0.81 -1.37 -13.02
C ASN A 65 1.21 -0.50 -14.22
N ALA A 66 0.38 0.47 -14.59
CA ALA A 66 0.67 1.39 -15.68
C ALA A 66 1.81 2.37 -15.36
N THR A 67 2.09 2.59 -14.08
CA THR A 67 3.08 3.56 -13.60
C THR A 67 3.99 2.91 -12.55
N PRO A 68 4.79 1.90 -12.92
CA PRO A 68 5.69 1.23 -11.99
C PRO A 68 6.70 2.24 -11.43
N GLY A 69 6.88 2.21 -10.11
CA GLY A 69 7.79 3.11 -9.39
C GLY A 69 7.23 4.50 -9.05
N ALA A 70 6.10 4.91 -9.64
CA ALA A 70 5.47 6.19 -9.31
C ALA A 70 4.60 6.08 -8.05
N ALA A 71 4.75 7.01 -7.11
CA ALA A 71 3.81 7.17 -6.01
C ALA A 71 2.55 7.91 -6.47
N GLN A 72 1.49 7.85 -5.65
CA GLN A 72 0.24 8.55 -5.93
C GLN A 72 0.45 10.06 -6.16
N ARG A 73 1.41 10.67 -5.45
CA ARG A 73 1.73 12.10 -5.62
C ARG A 73 2.29 12.40 -7.01
N ASP A 74 3.09 11.50 -7.57
CA ASP A 74 3.77 11.72 -8.84
C ASP A 74 2.76 11.66 -9.99
N VAL A 75 1.82 10.70 -9.92
CA VAL A 75 0.67 10.63 -10.85
C VAL A 75 -0.17 11.91 -10.77
N LYS A 76 -0.48 12.40 -9.56
CA LYS A 76 -1.24 13.65 -9.38
C LYS A 76 -0.49 14.87 -9.91
N ALA A 77 0.84 14.93 -9.72
CA ALA A 77 1.69 16.00 -10.24
C ALA A 77 1.72 15.98 -11.77
N ALA A 78 1.92 14.79 -12.38
CA ALA A 78 1.89 14.61 -13.83
C ALA A 78 0.55 15.04 -14.45
N LEU A 79 -0.58 14.71 -13.82
CA LEU A 79 -1.90 15.14 -14.27
C LEU A 79 -2.09 16.67 -14.21
N ARG A 80 -1.47 17.37 -13.25
CA ARG A 80 -1.49 18.84 -13.19
C ARG A 80 -0.69 19.45 -14.34
N VAL A 81 0.50 18.90 -14.61
CA VAL A 81 1.33 19.33 -15.75
C VAL A 81 0.59 19.09 -17.08
N TYR A 82 -0.03 17.91 -17.24
CA TYR A 82 -0.81 17.59 -18.43
C TYR A 82 -1.92 18.62 -18.69
N ARG A 83 -2.72 18.96 -17.69
CA ARG A 83 -3.78 19.98 -17.81
C ARG A 83 -3.22 21.37 -18.13
N ALA A 84 -2.07 21.73 -17.57
CA ALA A 84 -1.40 23.00 -17.90
C ALA A 84 -0.93 23.02 -19.36
N ILE A 85 -0.43 21.90 -19.88
CA ILE A 85 -0.04 21.76 -21.29
C ILE A 85 -1.28 21.86 -22.20
N GLU A 86 -2.39 21.19 -21.88
CA GLU A 86 -3.64 21.32 -22.64
C GLU A 86 -4.09 22.78 -22.71
N ALA A 87 -4.10 23.49 -21.57
CA ALA A 87 -4.46 24.90 -21.52
C ALA A 87 -3.49 25.78 -22.35
N LEU A 88 -2.20 25.44 -22.40
CA LEU A 88 -1.22 26.15 -23.23
C LEU A 88 -1.41 25.87 -24.72
N ALA A 89 -1.72 24.63 -25.13
CA ALA A 89 -2.02 24.30 -26.52
C ALA A 89 -3.24 25.09 -27.03
N ASP A 90 -4.27 25.16 -26.19
CA ASP A 90 -5.48 25.95 -26.40
C ASP A 90 -5.23 27.46 -26.51
N ALA A 91 -4.31 27.98 -25.69
CA ALA A 91 -3.93 29.39 -25.70
C ALA A 91 -3.11 29.72 -26.94
N HIS A 92 -2.15 28.87 -27.31
CA HIS A 92 -1.30 29.02 -28.49
C HIS A 92 -2.13 29.14 -29.78
N GLY A 93 -3.24 28.39 -29.90
CA GLY A 93 -4.13 28.47 -31.06
C GLY A 93 -4.98 29.73 -31.16
N ARG A 94 -5.05 30.56 -30.10
CA ARG A 94 -5.99 31.71 -30.00
C ARG A 94 -5.32 33.04 -29.69
N GLN A 95 -4.15 33.02 -29.06
CA GLN A 95 -3.48 34.21 -28.54
C GLN A 95 -2.42 34.72 -29.51
N THR A 96 -2.09 36.01 -29.38
CA THR A 96 -0.90 36.58 -30.00
C THR A 96 0.37 35.98 -29.38
N PRO A 97 1.53 36.03 -30.04
CA PRO A 97 2.79 35.57 -29.47
C PRO A 97 3.12 36.23 -28.12
N GLU A 98 2.84 37.52 -27.96
CA GLU A 98 3.10 38.28 -26.74
C GLU A 98 2.20 37.83 -25.58
N ASP A 99 0.90 37.65 -25.84
CA ASP A 99 -0.08 37.16 -24.85
C ASP A 99 0.20 35.71 -24.46
N PHE A 100 0.58 34.88 -25.45
CA PHE A 100 0.96 33.50 -25.21
C PHE A 100 2.21 33.42 -24.32
N ALA A 101 3.22 34.26 -24.55
CA ALA A 101 4.41 34.29 -23.72
C ALA A 101 4.09 34.64 -22.25
N ALA A 102 3.13 35.55 -22.01
CA ALA A 102 2.64 35.85 -20.66
C ALA A 102 1.91 34.65 -20.03
N THR A 103 1.00 34.02 -20.79
CA THR A 103 0.25 32.84 -20.35
C THR A 103 1.18 31.67 -20.04
N PHE A 104 2.19 31.43 -20.87
CA PHE A 104 3.21 30.40 -20.67
C PHE A 104 3.94 30.58 -19.34
N ARG A 105 4.44 31.79 -19.06
CA ARG A 105 5.13 32.07 -17.79
C ARG A 105 4.23 31.83 -16.58
N ALA A 106 2.96 32.24 -16.66
CA ALA A 106 2.01 32.03 -15.58
C ALA A 106 1.75 30.54 -15.33
N ARG A 107 1.51 29.75 -16.38
CA ARG A 107 1.29 28.30 -16.28
C ARG A 107 2.53 27.54 -15.80
N LEU A 108 3.71 27.93 -16.25
CA LEU A 108 4.96 27.33 -15.80
C LEU A 108 5.16 27.53 -14.29
N LEU A 109 4.90 28.74 -13.78
CA LEU A 109 4.97 29.03 -12.34
C LEU A 109 3.94 28.23 -11.54
N GLU A 110 2.74 28.01 -12.08
CA GLU A 110 1.70 27.21 -11.44
C GLU A 110 2.15 25.75 -11.20
N VAL A 111 2.85 25.16 -12.18
CA VAL A 111 3.26 23.74 -12.12
C VAL A 111 4.72 23.53 -11.75
N GLN A 112 5.47 24.57 -11.36
CA GLN A 112 6.92 24.48 -11.10
C GLN A 112 7.32 23.37 -10.10
N ASN A 113 6.45 23.09 -9.13
CA ASN A 113 6.67 22.05 -8.12
C ASN A 113 6.23 20.63 -8.55
N CYS A 114 5.77 20.47 -9.78
CA CYS A 114 5.28 19.21 -10.34
C CYS A 114 6.23 18.61 -11.38
N LEU A 115 7.41 19.21 -11.59
CA LEU A 115 8.39 18.82 -12.61
C LEU A 115 9.56 17.97 -12.05
N GLY A 116 9.38 17.41 -10.85
CA GLY A 116 10.39 16.57 -10.21
C GLY A 116 10.48 15.16 -10.79
N ASP A 117 11.61 14.51 -10.57
CA ASP A 117 11.80 13.09 -10.86
C ASP A 117 11.07 12.25 -9.78
N PRO A 118 10.23 11.25 -10.16
CA PRO A 118 9.69 10.28 -9.20
C PRO A 118 10.78 9.54 -8.41
N GLY A 119 12.02 9.48 -8.94
CA GLY A 119 13.15 8.83 -8.29
C GLY A 119 13.00 7.31 -8.26
N PHE A 120 13.71 6.65 -7.34
CA PHE A 120 13.55 5.21 -7.15
C PHE A 120 12.23 4.93 -6.45
N GLY A 121 11.41 4.07 -7.06
CA GLY A 121 10.17 3.59 -6.44
C GLY A 121 10.45 2.98 -5.05
N PRO A 122 9.50 3.06 -4.12
CA PRO A 122 9.68 2.50 -2.79
C PRO A 122 9.92 1.00 -2.90
N VAL A 123 11.05 0.55 -2.34
CA VAL A 123 11.32 -0.88 -2.14
C VAL A 123 10.53 -1.31 -0.91
N ALA A 124 9.78 -2.40 -1.01
CA ALA A 124 9.08 -2.97 0.14
C ALA A 124 10.08 -3.19 1.27
N SER A 125 9.84 -2.64 2.47
CA SER A 125 10.78 -2.81 3.58
C SER A 125 10.85 -4.31 3.94
N LEU A 126 12.06 -4.80 4.16
CA LEU A 126 12.28 -6.19 4.58
C LEU A 126 12.34 -6.29 6.12
N ASP A 127 12.05 -5.21 6.84
CA ASP A 127 12.27 -5.15 8.29
C ASP A 127 11.30 -6.06 9.04
N THR A 128 10.05 -6.17 8.59
CA THR A 128 9.07 -7.09 9.19
C THR A 128 9.51 -8.55 9.05
N GLU A 129 9.92 -8.96 7.86
CA GLU A 129 10.42 -10.33 7.61
C GLU A 129 11.68 -10.62 8.44
N ARG A 130 12.63 -9.66 8.48
CA ARG A 130 13.85 -9.79 9.28
C ARG A 130 13.57 -9.86 10.78
N ALA A 131 12.66 -9.02 11.28
CA ALA A 131 12.24 -9.04 12.68
C ALA A 131 11.60 -10.38 13.05
N ASP A 132 10.77 -10.93 12.16
CA ASP A 132 10.15 -12.24 12.34
C ASP A 132 11.18 -13.38 12.35
N LEU A 133 12.14 -13.37 11.42
CA LEU A 133 13.25 -14.35 11.40
C LEU A 133 14.07 -14.29 12.69
N ASN A 134 14.40 -13.09 13.16
CA ASN A 134 15.13 -12.89 14.41
C ASN A 134 14.32 -13.41 15.61
N ARG A 135 13.03 -13.08 15.68
CA ARG A 135 12.13 -13.51 16.77
C ARG A 135 11.95 -15.03 16.78
N ARG A 136 11.84 -15.67 15.61
CA ARG A 136 11.66 -17.14 15.48
C ARG A 136 12.78 -17.93 16.14
N ARG A 137 14.01 -17.39 16.19
CA ARG A 137 15.14 -18.04 16.87
C ARG A 137 14.90 -18.10 18.38
N GLU A 138 14.58 -16.95 18.98
CA GLU A 138 14.35 -16.83 20.43
C GLU A 138 13.13 -17.62 20.88
N VAL A 139 12.02 -17.55 20.14
CA VAL A 139 10.80 -18.34 20.45
C VAL A 139 11.09 -19.84 20.45
N ARG A 140 11.91 -20.32 19.51
CA ARG A 140 12.29 -21.74 19.43
C ARG A 140 13.15 -22.16 20.63
N GLN A 141 14.12 -21.32 21.01
CA GLN A 141 14.96 -21.56 22.20
C GLN A 141 14.14 -21.58 23.49
N LEU A 142 13.23 -20.63 23.66
CA LEU A 142 12.32 -20.61 24.81
C LEU A 142 11.42 -21.86 24.82
N ALA A 143 10.82 -22.24 23.69
CA ALA A 143 10.00 -23.44 23.60
C ALA A 143 10.77 -24.72 23.94
N GLU A 144 12.05 -24.82 23.52
CA GLU A 144 12.93 -25.93 23.88
C GLU A 144 13.28 -25.95 25.37
N LEU A 145 13.59 -24.80 25.97
CA LEU A 145 13.84 -24.65 27.41
C LEU A 145 12.62 -25.06 28.25
N HIS A 146 11.46 -24.47 27.97
CA HIS A 146 10.20 -24.80 28.65
C HIS A 146 9.77 -26.27 28.41
N GLY A 147 10.09 -26.83 27.24
CA GLY A 147 9.87 -28.26 26.97
C GLY A 147 10.85 -29.19 27.70
N ARG A 148 12.06 -28.72 28.04
CA ARG A 148 13.02 -29.47 28.87
C ARG A 148 12.66 -29.41 30.35
N GLU A 149 12.27 -28.24 30.87
CA GLU A 149 11.80 -28.07 32.26
C GLU A 149 10.62 -28.99 32.57
N ARG A 150 9.61 -29.03 31.69
CA ARG A 150 8.45 -29.94 31.85
C ARG A 150 8.80 -31.43 31.83
N ARG A 151 9.92 -31.83 31.22
CA ARG A 151 10.39 -33.22 31.20
C ARG A 151 11.32 -33.57 32.36
N SER A 152 11.82 -32.59 33.11
CA SER A 152 12.60 -32.81 34.33
C SER A 152 11.74 -32.84 35.60
N GLU A 153 10.48 -32.41 35.48
CA GLU A 153 9.48 -32.42 36.56
C GLU A 153 8.59 -33.68 36.56
N GLU A 154 8.73 -34.55 35.55
CA GLU A 154 8.14 -35.90 35.45
C GLU A 154 9.16 -36.98 35.82
#